data_AF-A0ABD6A9N8-F1
#
_entry.id   AF-A0ABD6A9N8-F1
#
_cell.length_a   1.000
_cell.length_b   1.000
_cell.length_c   1.000
_cell.angle_alpha   90.00
_cell.angle_beta   90.00
_cell.angle_gamma   90.00
#
_symmetry.space_group_name_H-M   'P 1'
#
loop_
_entity.id
_entity.type
_entity.pdbx_description
1 polymer ?
#
loop_
_entity_poly.entity_id
_entity_poly.type
_entity_poly.pdbx_seq_one_letter_code
_entity_poly.pdbx_strand_id
1 'polypeptide(L)'
;MADPPLLVYDDDCGFCTWSARWAVRHADVEPVGFSELSDDLRARLPADYGRCAHLLADGRIYSCGAATERTLERVHPALRGSFAVLRRVPGYAHLRERLYRWTADRRAWWGKVLSAGAARDSA
;
A
#
# COMPACT_ATOMS: atom_id res chain seq x y z
N MET A 1 12.54 20.36 5.09
CA MET A 1 11.80 19.67 4.02
C MET A 1 11.38 18.33 4.57
N ALA A 2 10.08 18.04 4.63
CA ALA A 2 9.65 16.67 4.85
C ALA A 2 9.86 15.94 3.53
N ASP A 3 10.55 14.80 3.55
CA ASP A 3 10.66 13.95 2.37
C ASP A 3 9.26 13.55 1.89
N PRO A 4 9.03 13.43 0.57
CA PRO A 4 7.75 12.98 0.06
C PRO A 4 7.39 11.60 0.65
N PRO A 5 6.11 11.33 0.90
CA PRO A 5 5.70 10.02 1.41
C PRO A 5 6.11 8.89 0.46
N LEU A 6 6.84 7.91 0.95
CA LEU A 6 7.30 6.77 0.15
C LEU A 6 6.37 5.58 0.33
N LEU A 7 5.82 5.07 -0.76
CA LEU A 7 5.04 3.85 -0.81
C LEU A 7 5.93 2.71 -1.28
N VAL A 8 6.41 1.91 -0.34
CA VAL A 8 7.24 0.73 -0.62
C VAL A 8 6.34 -0.49 -0.82
N TYR A 9 6.52 -1.23 -1.91
CA TYR A 9 5.65 -2.36 -2.25
C TYR A 9 6.38 -3.47 -3.00
N ASP A 10 5.77 -4.66 -3.00
CA ASP A 10 6.19 -5.81 -3.80
C ASP A 10 5.84 -5.59 -5.27
N ASP A 11 6.84 -5.33 -6.11
CA ASP A 11 6.70 -5.02 -7.53
C ASP A 11 6.47 -6.26 -8.41
N ASP A 12 6.74 -7.45 -7.89
CA ASP A 12 6.34 -8.73 -8.51
C ASP A 12 4.86 -9.07 -8.26
N CYS A 13 4.21 -8.35 -7.33
CA CYS A 13 2.80 -8.53 -7.04
C CYS A 13 1.91 -7.61 -7.90
N GLY A 14 1.23 -8.17 -8.90
CA GLY A 14 0.35 -7.41 -9.80
C GLY A 14 -0.74 -6.55 -9.12
N PHE A 15 -1.28 -6.99 -7.99
CA PHE A 15 -2.22 -6.18 -7.20
C PHE A 15 -1.51 -5.00 -6.50
N CYS A 16 -0.35 -5.22 -5.89
CA CYS A 16 0.44 -4.18 -5.26
C CYS A 16 0.87 -3.13 -6.29
N THR A 17 1.40 -3.55 -7.44
CA THR A 17 1.80 -2.67 -8.54
C THR A 17 0.62 -1.86 -9.10
N TRP A 18 -0.54 -2.47 -9.31
CA TRP A 18 -1.75 -1.73 -9.70
C TRP A 18 -2.16 -0.70 -8.65
N SER A 19 -2.17 -1.09 -7.37
CA SER A 19 -2.55 -0.21 -6.26
C SER A 19 -1.58 0.97 -6.10
N ALA A 20 -0.28 0.74 -6.26
CA ALA A 20 0.76 1.76 -6.19
C ALA A 20 0.62 2.74 -7.35
N ARG A 21 0.46 2.25 -8.58
CA ARG A 21 0.21 3.10 -9.76
C ARG A 21 -1.07 3.93 -9.60
N TRP A 22 -2.11 3.36 -9.02
CA TRP A 22 -3.33 4.12 -8.72
C TRP A 22 -3.08 5.19 -7.65
N ALA A 23 -2.37 4.86 -6.58
CA ALA A 23 -2.03 5.80 -5.52
C ALA A 23 -1.22 7.00 -6.04
N VAL A 24 -0.18 6.77 -6.83
CA VAL A 24 0.69 7.83 -7.39
C VAL A 24 -0.07 8.76 -8.34
N ARG A 25 -1.11 8.26 -9.02
CA ARG A 25 -1.96 9.10 -9.88
C ARG A 25 -2.91 10.01 -9.11
N HIS A 26 -3.22 9.66 -7.85
CA HIS A 26 -4.26 10.33 -7.09
C HIS A 26 -3.77 10.94 -5.77
N ALA A 27 -2.52 10.71 -5.39
CA ALA A 27 -1.87 11.25 -4.20
C ALA A 27 -0.41 11.58 -4.48
N ASP A 28 0.11 12.55 -3.72
CA ASP A 28 1.52 12.92 -3.69
C ASP A 28 2.31 11.90 -2.87
N VAL A 29 2.57 10.75 -3.49
CA VAL A 29 3.34 9.63 -2.92
C VAL A 29 4.32 9.13 -3.97
N GLU A 30 5.52 8.75 -3.53
CA GLU A 30 6.56 8.21 -4.40
C GLU A 30 6.59 6.67 -4.29
N PRO A 31 6.41 5.93 -5.39
CA PRO A 31 6.41 4.47 -5.38
C PRO A 31 7.85 3.94 -5.33
N VAL A 32 8.11 2.94 -4.49
CA VAL A 32 9.41 2.24 -4.44
C VAL A 32 9.16 0.73 -4.44
N GLY A 33 9.63 0.03 -5.48
CA GLY A 33 9.57 -1.43 -5.55
C GLY A 33 10.54 -2.09 -4.57
N PHE A 34 10.29 -3.37 -4.23
CA PHE A 34 11.25 -4.16 -3.45
C PHE A 34 12.55 -4.40 -4.21
N SER A 35 12.50 -4.44 -5.54
CA SER A 35 13.67 -4.51 -6.40
C SER A 35 14.53 -3.23 -6.40
N GLU A 36 13.96 -2.07 -6.08
CA GLU A 36 14.61 -0.75 -6.11
C GLU A 36 14.97 -0.21 -4.72
N LEU A 37 14.80 -1.04 -3.68
CA LEU A 37 14.99 -0.67 -2.29
C LEU A 37 16.48 -0.43 -1.98
N SER A 38 16.83 0.81 -1.63
CA SER A 38 18.18 1.12 -1.13
C SER A 38 18.44 0.48 0.23
N ASP A 39 19.71 0.20 0.54
CA ASP A 39 20.09 -0.40 1.83
C ASP A 39 19.67 0.49 3.03
N ASP A 40 19.77 1.81 2.88
CA ASP A 40 19.33 2.78 3.89
C ASP A 40 17.82 2.72 4.13
N LEU A 41 17.02 2.62 3.06
CA LEU A 41 15.57 2.51 3.17
C LEU A 41 15.17 1.14 3.74
N ARG A 42 15.89 0.08 3.35
CA ARG A 42 15.69 -1.29 3.86
C ARG A 42 15.97 -1.37 5.35
N ALA A 43 17.01 -0.72 5.84
CA ALA A 43 17.36 -0.69 7.27
C ALA A 43 16.29 0.01 8.12
N ARG A 44 15.49 0.90 7.53
CA ARG A 44 14.37 1.57 8.21
C ARG A 44 13.13 0.69 8.30
N LEU A 45 12.98 -0.30 7.42
CA LEU A 45 11.80 -1.15 7.35
C LEU A 45 11.83 -2.27 8.42
N PRO A 46 10.66 -2.84 8.77
CA PRO A 46 10.59 -4.02 9.63
C PRO A 46 11.36 -5.22 9.05
N ALA A 47 11.85 -6.11 9.90
CA ALA A 47 12.56 -7.33 9.46
C ALA A 47 11.73 -8.21 8.51
N ASP A 48 10.40 -8.13 8.61
CA ASP A 48 9.42 -8.86 7.81
C ASP A 48 8.79 -8.03 6.69
N TYR A 49 9.48 -6.99 6.21
CA TYR A 49 8.94 -6.05 5.22
C TYR A 49 8.43 -6.71 3.93
N GLY A 50 9.00 -7.86 3.54
CA GLY A 50 8.57 -8.60 2.35
C GLY A 50 7.14 -9.15 2.41
N ARG A 51 6.44 -9.06 3.55
CA ARG A 51 5.10 -9.65 3.72
C ARG A 51 3.97 -8.76 3.19
N CYS A 52 4.15 -7.45 3.08
CA CYS A 52 3.11 -6.53 2.66
C CYS A 52 3.66 -5.18 2.20
N ALA A 53 2.79 -4.27 1.73
CA ALA A 53 3.19 -2.91 1.39
C ALA A 53 3.40 -2.05 2.65
N HIS A 54 4.28 -1.05 2.53
CA HIS A 54 4.63 -0.10 3.58
C HIS A 54 4.53 1.33 3.09
N LEU A 55 4.05 2.23 3.94
CA LEU A 55 4.05 3.67 3.68
C LEU A 55 4.93 4.35 4.73
N LEU A 56 5.99 5.02 4.28
CA LEU A 56 6.78 5.92 5.09
C LEU A 56 6.26 7.33 4.89
N ALA A 57 5.67 7.90 5.93
CA ALA A 57 5.14 9.26 5.88
C ALA A 57 5.16 9.90 7.25
N ASP A 58 5.42 11.21 7.30
CA ASP A 58 5.40 11.99 8.54
C ASP A 58 6.36 11.41 9.62
N GLY A 59 7.51 10.86 9.19
CA GLY A 59 8.48 10.21 10.07
C GLY A 59 8.03 8.86 10.66
N ARG A 60 6.92 8.30 10.17
CA ARG A 60 6.33 7.04 10.67
C ARG A 60 6.25 6.01 9.56
N ILE A 61 6.30 4.74 9.95
CA ILE A 61 6.12 3.60 9.05
C ILE A 61 4.76 2.98 9.34
N TYR A 62 3.93 2.91 8.30
CA TYR A 62 2.66 2.19 8.31
C TYR A 62 2.84 0.93 7.47
N SER A 63 2.34 -0.20 7.95
CA SER A 63 2.49 -1.49 7.27
C SER A 63 1.13 -2.10 6.94
N CYS A 64 1.08 -2.89 5.87
CA CYS A 64 -0.07 -3.70 5.48
C CYS A 64 -1.36 -2.85 5.36
N GLY A 65 -2.43 -3.22 6.08
CA GLY A 65 -3.70 -2.51 6.01
C GLY A 65 -3.59 -1.05 6.47
N ALA A 66 -2.70 -0.76 7.42
CA ALA A 66 -2.43 0.61 7.84
C ALA A 66 -1.82 1.45 6.71
N ALA A 67 -0.91 0.87 5.92
CA ALA A 67 -0.33 1.56 4.76
C ALA A 67 -1.42 1.91 3.75
N THR A 68 -2.28 0.95 3.39
CA THR A 68 -3.38 1.17 2.46
C THR A 68 -4.37 2.23 2.95
N GLU A 69 -4.78 2.18 4.22
CA GLU A 69 -5.67 3.18 4.82
C GLU A 69 -5.08 4.59 4.73
N ARG A 70 -3.80 4.75 5.09
CA ARG A 70 -3.12 6.05 5.06
C ARG A 70 -2.87 6.57 3.66
N THR A 71 -2.67 5.69 2.68
CA THR A 71 -2.61 6.06 1.27
C THR A 71 -3.99 6.49 0.76
N LEU A 72 -5.07 5.79 1.14
CA LEU A 72 -6.45 6.18 0.80
C LEU A 72 -6.84 7.53 1.42
N GLU A 73 -6.43 7.82 2.65
CA GLU A 73 -6.61 9.13 3.30
C GLU A 73 -5.89 10.28 2.56
N ARG A 74 -4.83 9.96 1.80
CA ARG A 74 -4.09 10.93 0.97
C ARG A 74 -4.76 11.12 -0.38
N VAL A 75 -5.21 10.03 -1.00
CA VAL A 75 -5.96 10.07 -2.26
C VAL A 75 -7.31 10.78 -2.10
N HIS A 76 -8.03 10.49 -1.02
CA HIS A 76 -9.36 11.02 -0.79
C HIS A 76 -9.48 11.64 0.62
N PRO A 77 -9.12 12.92 0.79
CA PRO A 77 -9.10 13.58 2.09
C PRO A 77 -10.44 13.50 2.86
N ALA A 78 -11.57 13.43 2.15
CA ALA A 78 -12.89 13.26 2.77
C ALA A 78 -13.03 11.95 3.57
N LEU A 79 -12.25 10.90 3.25
CA LEU A 79 -12.27 9.64 3.99
C LEU A 79 -11.55 9.72 5.35
N ARG A 80 -10.75 10.76 5.60
CA ARG A 80 -10.01 10.94 6.87
C ARG A 80 -10.95 10.95 8.07
N GLY A 81 -12.10 11.61 7.95
CA GLY A 81 -13.12 11.65 9.01
C GLY A 81 -13.70 10.26 9.28
N SER A 82 -14.08 9.53 8.23
CA SER A 82 -14.61 8.17 8.33
C SER A 82 -13.61 7.20 8.96
N PHE A 83 -12.35 7.22 8.52
CA PHE A 83 -11.30 6.38 9.11
C PHE A 83 -10.97 6.79 10.54
N ALA A 84 -11.03 8.09 10.89
CA ALA A 84 -10.87 8.53 12.27
C ALA A 84 -11.97 7.95 13.19
N VAL A 85 -13.21 7.87 12.72
CA VAL A 85 -14.31 7.23 13.46
C VAL A 85 -14.10 5.71 13.54
N LEU A 86 -13.78 5.06 12.42
CA LEU A 86 -13.55 3.61 12.39
C LEU A 86 -12.40 3.18 13.30
N ARG A 87 -11.32 3.96 13.38
CA ARG A 87 -10.19 3.72 14.30
C ARG A 87 -10.59 3.75 15.79
N ARG A 88 -11.69 4.41 16.14
CA ARG A 88 -12.23 4.42 17.52
C ARG A 88 -13.04 3.17 17.83
N VAL A 89 -13.47 2.41 16.81
CA VAL A 89 -14.24 1.18 17.01
C VAL A 89 -13.31 0.06 17.49
N PRO A 90 -13.59 -0.56 18.66
CA PRO A 90 -12.82 -1.69 19.14
C PRO A 90 -12.76 -2.83 18.11
N GLY A 91 -11.56 -3.33 17.82
CA GLY A 91 -11.36 -4.42 16.87
C GLY A 91 -11.25 -4.01 15.39
N TYR A 92 -11.49 -2.74 15.04
CA TYR A 92 -11.34 -2.27 13.65
C TYR A 92 -9.93 -2.47 13.10
N ALA A 93 -8.90 -2.19 13.90
CA ALA A 93 -7.51 -2.41 13.48
C ALA A 93 -7.27 -3.88 13.11
N HIS A 94 -7.78 -4.82 13.90
CA HIS A 94 -7.64 -6.25 13.62
C HIS A 94 -8.45 -6.67 12.39
N LEU A 95 -9.67 -6.14 12.24
CA LEU A 95 -10.50 -6.37 11.06
C LEU A 95 -9.82 -5.85 9.79
N ARG A 96 -9.26 -4.64 9.82
CA ARG A 96 -8.50 -4.03 8.72
C ARG A 96 -7.34 -4.90 8.30
N GLU A 97 -6.50 -5.33 9.26
CA GLU A 97 -5.37 -6.21 8.93
C GLU A 97 -5.83 -7.57 8.40
N ARG A 98 -6.93 -8.13 8.92
CA ARG A 98 -7.52 -9.37 8.37
C ARG A 98 -8.04 -9.19 6.96
N LEU A 99 -8.73 -8.08 6.69
CA LEU A 99 -9.26 -7.77 5.36
C LEU A 99 -8.12 -7.59 4.36
N TYR A 100 -7.07 -6.86 4.75
CA TYR A 100 -5.86 -6.69 3.97
C TYR A 100 -5.19 -8.04 3.68
N ARG A 101 -4.96 -8.87 4.71
CA ARG A 101 -4.38 -10.21 4.49
C ARG A 101 -5.24 -11.08 3.60
N TRP A 102 -6.55 -11.06 3.76
CA TRP A 102 -7.45 -11.83 2.89
C TRP A 102 -7.42 -11.36 1.43
N THR A 103 -7.29 -10.05 1.19
CA THR A 103 -7.11 -9.51 -0.18
C THR A 103 -5.73 -9.83 -0.73
N ALA A 104 -4.70 -9.76 0.13
CA ALA A 104 -3.32 -10.14 -0.20
C ALA A 104 -3.18 -11.66 -0.44
N ASP A 105 -3.88 -12.53 0.28
CA ASP A 105 -3.85 -13.98 0.03
C ASP A 105 -4.51 -14.31 -1.31
N ARG A 106 -5.49 -13.49 -1.70
CA ARG A 106 -6.08 -13.52 -3.05
C ARG A 106 -5.22 -12.82 -4.10
N ARG A 107 -4.08 -12.20 -3.75
CA ARG A 107 -3.20 -11.46 -4.69
C ARG A 107 -2.74 -12.30 -5.87
N ALA A 108 -2.51 -13.59 -5.65
CA ALA A 108 -2.13 -14.51 -6.71
C ALA A 108 -3.28 -14.69 -7.73
N TRP A 109 -4.54 -14.60 -7.27
CA TRP A 109 -5.71 -14.74 -8.14
C TRP A 109 -6.01 -13.41 -8.84
N TRP A 110 -5.88 -12.27 -8.14
CA TRP A 110 -6.00 -10.94 -8.73
C TRP A 110 -4.90 -10.63 -9.75
N GLY A 111 -3.68 -11.13 -9.53
CA GLY A 111 -2.58 -11.02 -10.51
C GLY A 111 -2.93 -11.61 -11.87
N LYS A 112 -3.64 -12.76 -11.90
CA LYS A 112 -4.13 -13.37 -13.15
C LYS A 112 -5.24 -12.55 -13.82
N VAL A 113 -6.13 -11.95 -13.04
CA VAL A 113 -7.25 -11.13 -13.57
C VAL A 113 -6.77 -9.77 -14.07
N LEU A 114 -5.82 -9.14 -13.37
CA LEU A 114 -5.30 -7.81 -13.73
C LEU A 114 -4.21 -7.87 -14.82
N SER A 115 -3.39 -8.93 -14.89
CA SER A 115 -2.51 -9.17 -16.06
C SER A 115 -3.31 -9.45 -17.33
N ALA A 116 -4.48 -10.09 -17.24
CA ALA A 116 -5.36 -10.29 -18.39
C ALA A 116 -6.00 -8.98 -18.90
N GLY A 117 -6.06 -7.93 -18.07
CA GLY A 117 -6.46 -6.59 -18.48
C GLY A 117 -5.34 -5.80 -19.15
N ALA A 118 -4.11 -5.87 -18.62
CA ALA A 118 -2.95 -5.18 -19.20
C ALA A 118 -2.56 -5.71 -20.60
N ALA A 119 -2.84 -6.98 -20.89
CA ALA A 119 -2.63 -7.56 -22.22
C ALA A 119 -3.65 -7.10 -23.29
N ARG A 120 -4.74 -6.41 -22.90
CA ARG A 120 -5.77 -5.91 -23.82
C ARG A 120 -5.61 -4.45 -24.23
N ASP A 121 -4.78 -3.68 -23.55
CA ASP A 121 -4.49 -2.28 -23.88
C ASP A 121 -3.24 -2.11 -24.78
N SER A 122 -2.75 -3.20 -25.38
CA SER A 122 -1.65 -3.18 -26.37
C SER A 122 -2.06 -3.71 -27.75
N ALA A 123 -3.36 -3.73 -28.05
CA ALA A 123 -3.90 -4.11 -29.36
C ALA A 123 -4.57 -2.91 -30.04
#